data_AF-Q5K6R0-F1
#
_entry.id   AF-Q5K6R0-F1
#
_cell.length_a   1.000
_cell.length_b   1.000
_cell.length_c   1.000
_cell.angle_alpha   90.00
_cell.angle_beta   90.00
_cell.angle_gamma   90.00
#
_symmetry.space_group_name_H-M   'P 1'
#
loop_
_entity.id
_entity.type
_entity.pdbx_description
1 polymer ?
#
loop_
_entity_poly.entity_id
_entity_poly.type
_entity_poly.pdbx_seq_one_letter_code
_entity_poly.pdbx_strand_id
1 'polypeptide(L)' 'PDPWEFKPDRFLEEGKLVGADHPAVRNFIGFGVGRRRCVGQQMARIRMFL' A
#
# COMPACT_ATOMS: atom_id res chain seq x y z
N PRO A 1 -2.20 -0.66 -15.40
CA PRO A 1 -2.86 0.27 -16.35
C PRO A 1 -3.72 1.32 -15.60
N ASP A 2 -3.96 2.47 -16.22
CA ASP A 2 -4.85 3.57 -15.75
C ASP A 2 -4.41 4.30 -14.47
N PRO A 3 -3.18 4.84 -14.39
CA PRO A 3 -2.61 5.37 -13.14
C PRO A 3 -3.41 6.51 -12.50
N TRP A 4 -4.17 7.26 -13.30
CA TRP A 4 -4.97 8.41 -12.84
C TRP A 4 -6.37 8.03 -12.34
N GLU A 5 -6.76 6.76 -12.46
CA GLU A 5 -8.02 6.26 -11.95
C GLU A 5 -7.82 5.59 -10.59
N PHE A 6 -8.74 5.88 -9.67
CA PHE A 6 -8.81 5.19 -8.38
C PHE A 6 -9.39 3.78 -8.59
N LYS A 7 -8.53 2.76 -8.48
CA LYS A 7 -8.91 1.34 -8.58
C LYS A 7 -8.49 0.60 -7.30
N PRO A 8 -9.40 0.41 -6.32
CA PRO A 8 -9.08 -0.26 -5.05
C PRO A 8 -8.68 -1.72 -5.27
N ASP A 9 -9.22 -2.36 -6.30
CA ASP A 9 -8.93 -3.76 -6.67
C ASP A 9 -7.45 -4.03 -6.99
N ARG A 10 -6.63 -3.00 -7.22
CA ARG A 10 -5.17 -3.18 -7.39
C ARG A 10 -4.49 -3.82 -6.18
N PHE A 11 -5.10 -3.69 -5.01
CA PHE A 11 -4.60 -4.24 -3.75
C PHE A 11 -5.44 -5.42 -3.25
N LEU A 12 -6.35 -5.93 -4.09
CA LEU A 12 -7.26 -7.02 -3.75
C LEU A 12 -7.15 -8.16 -4.77
N GLU A 13 -7.20 -9.40 -4.28
CA GLU A 13 -7.31 -10.61 -5.08
C GLU A 13 -8.43 -11.46 -4.46
N GLU A 14 -9.46 -11.77 -5.24
CA GLU A 14 -10.67 -12.48 -4.77
C GLU A 14 -11.31 -11.85 -3.52
N GLY A 15 -11.27 -10.51 -3.42
CA GLY A 15 -11.81 -9.76 -2.28
C GLY A 15 -10.94 -9.79 -1.02
N LYS A 16 -9.74 -10.37 -1.08
CA LYS A 16 -8.76 -10.38 0.01
C LYS A 16 -7.59 -9.46 -0.31
N LEU A 17 -6.97 -8.90 0.73
CA LEU A 17 -5.75 -8.11 0.58
C LEU A 17 -4.63 -8.96 0.01
N VAL A 18 -3.97 -8.46 -1.04
CA VAL A 18 -2.80 -9.11 -1.62
C VAL A 18 -1.62 -9.13 -0.65
N GLY A 19 -0.78 -10.15 -0.76
CA GLY A 19 0.39 -10.33 0.11
C GLY A 19 1.47 -9.26 -0.08
N ALA A 20 2.43 -9.24 0.84
CA ALA A 20 3.55 -8.29 0.83
C ALA A 20 4.45 -8.40 -0.43
N ASP A 21 4.45 -9.57 -1.09
CA ASP A 21 5.24 -9.82 -2.29
C ASP A 21 4.57 -9.36 -3.58
N HIS A 22 3.28 -9.02 -3.52
CA HIS A 22 2.53 -8.59 -4.69
C HIS A 22 3.11 -7.27 -5.25
N PRO A 23 3.24 -7.11 -6.58
CA PRO A 23 3.82 -5.91 -7.19
C PRO A 23 3.14 -4.62 -6.75
N ALA A 24 1.82 -4.62 -6.56
CA ALA A 24 1.08 -3.45 -6.09
C ALA A 24 1.55 -2.97 -4.71
N VAL A 25 1.88 -3.90 -3.80
CA VAL A 25 2.35 -3.58 -2.44
C VAL A 25 3.83 -3.21 -2.45
N ARG A 26 4.67 -3.97 -3.18
CA ARG A 26 6.10 -3.69 -3.28
C ARG A 26 6.41 -2.33 -3.93
N ASN A 27 5.62 -1.96 -4.93
CA ASN A 27 5.79 -0.69 -5.66
C ASN A 27 5.06 0.48 -4.98
N PHE A 28 4.39 0.26 -3.83
CA PHE A 28 3.74 1.32 -3.09
C PHE A 28 4.74 2.03 -2.17
N ILE A 29 5.15 3.24 -2.56
CA ILE A 29 6.17 4.03 -1.87
C ILE A 29 5.58 5.26 -1.15
N GLY A 30 4.29 5.21 -0.78
CA GLY A 30 3.60 6.35 -0.13
C GLY A 30 4.20 6.77 1.22
N PHE A 31 4.96 5.90 1.87
CA PHE A 31 5.70 6.17 3.10
C PHE A 31 7.22 6.22 2.91
N GLY A 32 7.72 6.28 1.66
CA GLY A 32 9.15 6.16 1.39
C GLY A 32 9.69 4.72 1.53
N VAL A 33 10.97 4.53 1.21
CA VAL A 33 11.67 3.24 1.28
C VAL A 33 13.10 3.43 1.80
N GLY A 34 13.69 2.37 2.35
CA GLY A 34 15.07 2.37 2.86
C GLY A 34 15.28 3.36 4.00
N ARG A 35 16.41 4.09 3.96
CA ARG A 35 16.81 5.06 4.99
C ARG A 35 15.88 6.28 5.11
N ARG A 36 15.00 6.51 4.12
CA ARG A 36 14.05 7.64 4.07
C ARG A 36 12.61 7.19 4.24
N ARG A 37 12.38 5.98 4.76
CA ARG A 37 11.05 5.50 5.13
C ARG A 37 10.51 6.32 6.32
N CYS A 38 9.23 6.65 6.27
CA CYS A 38 8.51 7.31 7.34
C CYS A 38 8.50 6.44 8.62
N VAL A 39 9.02 7.01 9.71
CA VAL A 39 9.04 6.36 11.03
C VAL A 39 7.63 6.13 11.58
N GLY A 40 6.66 6.94 11.18
CA GLY A 40 5.26 6.84 11.58
C GLY A 40 4.41 5.87 10.76
N GLN A 41 4.99 5.13 9.80
CA GLN A 41 4.23 4.28 8.88
C GLN A 41 3.31 3.26 9.59
N GLN A 42 3.79 2.64 10.66
CA GLN A 42 3.01 1.64 11.40
C GLN A 42 1.83 2.27 12.14
N MET A 43 2.08 3.40 12.81
CA MET A 43 1.03 4.18 13.48
C MET A 43 -0.03 4.66 12.49
N ALA A 44 0.39 5.20 11.33
CA ALA A 44 -0.52 5.66 10.29
C ALA A 44 -1.42 4.53 9.75
N ARG A 45 -0.87 3.33 9.54
CA ARG A 45 -1.65 2.16 9.10
C ARG A 45 -2.71 1.74 10.11
N ILE A 46 -2.37 1.73 11.39
CA ILE A 46 -3.32 1.40 12.46
C ILE A 46 -4.43 2.46 12.52
N ARG A 47 -4.09 3.74 12.36
CA ARG A 47 -5.03 4.86 12.44
C ARG A 47 -5.87 5.10 11.18
N MET A 48 -5.52 4.54 10.03
CA MET A 48 -6.29 4.75 8.80
C MET A 48 -7.68 4.09 8.81
N PHE A 49 -7.88 3.05 9.62
CA PHE A 49 -9.12 2.27 9.65
C PHE A 49 -9.84 2.33 11.01
N LEU A 50 -9.35 3.17 11.93
CA LEU A 50 -9.85 3.31 13.31
C LEU A 50 -10.47 4.69 13.49
#